data_AF-A0A378N650-F1
#
_entry.id   AF-A0A378N650-F1
#
_cell.length_a   1.000
_cell.length_b   1.000
_cell.length_c   1.000
_cell.angle_alpha   90.00
_cell.angle_beta   90.00
_cell.angle_gamma   90.00
#
_symmetry.space_group_name_H-M   'P 1'
#
loop_
_entity.id
_entity.type
_entity.pdbx_description
1 polymer ?
#
loop_
_entity_poly.entity_id
_entity_poly.type
_entity_poly.pdbx_seq_one_letter_code
_entity_poly.pdbx_strand_id
1 'polypeptide(L)'
;MNEENVDGVVITHGTDTLEETSYFLDLALSVNIPVVITGAMRSSNELGADGLINLQSAILVALNEESRDKGVLVVMNDEIHNAKFVTKTHTTNVATFQTPTFGLVA
;
A
#
# COMPACT_ATOMS: atom_id res chain seq x y z
N MET A 1 11.13 3.02 19.27
CA MET A 1 10.08 2.03 19.57
C MET A 1 10.79 0.70 19.70
N ASN A 2 10.46 -0.15 20.68
CA ASN A 2 11.07 -1.48 20.74
C ASN A 2 10.49 -2.31 19.59
N GLU A 3 11.29 -2.49 18.54
CA GLU A 3 10.98 -3.25 17.32
C GLU A 3 10.84 -4.76 17.56
N GLU A 4 11.16 -5.24 18.77
CA GLU A 4 11.25 -6.65 19.12
C GLU A 4 9.91 -7.42 19.12
N ASN A 5 8.78 -6.81 18.73
CA ASN A 5 7.46 -7.46 18.74
C ASN A 5 6.49 -6.97 17.64
N VAL A 6 6.98 -6.33 16.59
CA VAL A 6 6.13 -5.86 15.47
C VAL A 6 6.52 -6.62 14.21
N ASP A 7 5.59 -7.42 13.68
CA ASP A 7 5.83 -8.20 12.46
C ASP A 7 5.68 -7.38 11.17
N GLY A 8 4.91 -6.28 11.22
CA GLY A 8 4.69 -5.37 10.10
C GLY A 8 3.77 -4.21 10.46
N VAL A 9 3.69 -3.21 9.59
CA VAL A 9 2.86 -2.01 9.78
C VAL A 9 1.92 -1.84 8.59
N VAL A 10 0.64 -1.58 8.87
CA VAL A 10 -0.35 -1.17 7.86
C VAL A 10 -0.81 0.25 8.14
N ILE A 11 -0.74 1.11 7.13
CA ILE A 11 -1.15 2.52 7.20
C ILE A 11 -2.37 2.71 6.29
N THR A 12 -3.50 3.07 6.87
CA THR A 12 -4.67 3.51 6.09
C THR A 12 -4.50 4.98 5.72
N HIS A 13 -4.62 5.30 4.43
CA HIS A 13 -4.41 6.63 3.91
C HIS A 13 -5.45 7.00 2.84
N GLY A 14 -5.74 8.30 2.70
CA GLY A 14 -6.56 8.80 1.59
C GLY A 14 -5.83 8.61 0.25
N THR A 15 -6.54 8.20 -0.80
CA THR A 15 -5.91 7.85 -2.09
C THR A 15 -5.36 9.05 -2.85
N ASP A 16 -5.72 10.28 -2.49
CA ASP A 16 -5.33 11.49 -3.23
C ASP A 16 -3.84 11.82 -3.14
N THR A 17 -3.21 11.51 -2.01
CA THR A 17 -1.78 11.80 -1.76
C THR A 17 -1.02 10.58 -1.23
N LEU A 18 -1.58 9.40 -1.51
CA LEU A 18 -1.04 8.14 -1.04
C LEU A 18 0.34 7.89 -1.66
N GLU A 19 0.51 8.18 -2.96
CA GLU A 19 1.77 7.97 -3.68
C GLU A 19 2.91 8.79 -3.07
N GLU A 20 2.69 10.08 -2.79
CA GLU A 20 3.71 10.98 -2.23
C GLU A 20 4.08 10.58 -0.81
N THR A 21 3.09 10.19 0.01
CA THR A 21 3.32 9.72 1.37
C THR A 21 4.08 8.40 1.37
N SER A 22 3.71 7.48 0.47
CA SER A 22 4.40 6.18 0.33
C SER A 22 5.86 6.38 -0.08
N TYR A 23 6.11 7.28 -1.03
CA TYR A 23 7.45 7.59 -1.50
C TYR A 23 8.30 8.28 -0.44
N PHE A 24 7.73 9.23 0.31
CA PHE A 24 8.42 9.86 1.43
C PHE A 24 8.83 8.83 2.49
N LEU A 25 7.93 7.91 2.85
CA LEU A 25 8.21 6.88 3.85
C LEU A 25 9.27 5.88 3.35
N ASP A 26 9.27 5.53 2.06
CA ASP A 26 10.29 4.67 1.44
C ASP A 26 11.70 5.26 1.56
N LEU A 27 11.82 6.59 1.51
CA LEU A 27 13.09 7.30 1.67
C LEU A 27 13.45 7.58 3.13
N ALA A 28 12.47 7.83 3.99
CA ALA A 28 12.67 8.30 5.35
C ALA A 28 12.83 7.17 6.37
N LEU A 29 12.20 6.01 6.13
CA LEU A 29 12.23 4.87 7.04
C LEU A 29 13.45 3.99 6.76
N SER A 30 14.13 3.58 7.83
CA SER A 30 15.14 2.53 7.79
C SER A 30 14.69 1.43 8.75
N VAL A 31 13.77 0.59 8.27
CA VAL A 31 13.16 -0.52 9.02
C VAL A 31 13.20 -1.80 8.19
N ASN A 32 13.38 -2.95 8.85
CA ASN A 32 13.43 -4.26 8.20
C ASN A 32 12.08 -5.00 8.23
N ILE A 33 11.06 -4.38 8.85
CA ILE A 33 9.69 -4.90 8.88
C ILE A 33 8.90 -4.37 7.69
N PRO A 34 7.96 -5.13 7.12
CA PRO A 34 7.12 -4.66 6.03
C PRO A 34 6.28 -3.44 6.44
N VAL A 35 6.28 -2.42 5.58
CA VAL A 35 5.42 -1.23 5.73
C VAL A 35 4.50 -1.18 4.53
N VAL A 36 3.20 -1.35 4.77
CA VAL A 36 2.18 -1.41 3.72
C VAL A 36 1.21 -0.24 3.89
N ILE A 37 0.97 0.50 2.82
CA ILE A 37 0.00 1.57 2.77
C ILE A 37 -1.19 1.13 1.94
N THR A 38 -2.39 1.43 2.40
CA THR A 38 -3.63 1.08 1.73
C THR A 38 -4.68 2.17 1.90
N GLY A 39 -5.74 2.12 1.10
CA GLY A 39 -6.81 3.10 1.09
C GLY A 39 -8.08 2.52 0.48
N ALA A 40 -9.01 3.41 0.12
CA ALA A 40 -10.24 3.04 -0.57
C ALA A 40 -10.58 4.11 -1.60
N MET A 41 -10.97 3.71 -2.80
CA MET A 41 -11.52 4.63 -3.80
C MET A 41 -13.01 4.89 -3.58
N ARG A 42 -13.72 3.98 -2.89
CA ARG A 42 -15.11 4.16 -2.48
C ARG A 42 -15.23 4.24 -0.96
N SER A 43 -16.10 5.13 -0.50
CA SER A 43 -16.44 5.27 0.91
C SER A 43 -17.07 3.98 1.45
N SER A 44 -16.93 3.76 2.76
CA SER A 44 -17.45 2.56 3.45
C SER A 44 -18.96 2.37 3.31
N ASN A 45 -19.69 3.44 3.00
CA ASN A 45 -21.15 3.43 2.89
C ASN A 45 -21.64 3.28 1.44
N GLU A 46 -20.73 3.19 0.47
CA GLU A 46 -21.06 3.02 -0.94
C GLU A 46 -21.17 1.54 -1.32
N LEU A 47 -22.05 1.23 -2.28
CA LEU A 47 -22.10 -0.10 -2.88
C LEU A 47 -20.78 -0.39 -3.60
N GLY A 48 -20.18 -1.54 -3.29
CA GLY A 48 -18.87 -1.90 -3.82
C GLY A 48 -17.70 -1.18 -3.13
N ALA A 49 -17.87 -0.83 -1.85
CA ALA A 49 -16.79 -0.37 -0.98
C ALA A 49 -15.61 -1.35 -1.00
N ASP A 50 -14.42 -0.82 -1.29
CA ASP A 50 -13.18 -1.57 -1.47
C ASP A 50 -12.27 -1.54 -0.23
N GLY A 51 -12.51 -0.62 0.71
CA GLY A 51 -11.63 -0.39 1.86
C GLY A 51 -11.39 -1.61 2.76
N LEU A 52 -12.42 -2.44 3.02
CA LEU A 52 -12.25 -3.64 3.85
C LEU A 52 -11.42 -4.72 3.16
N ILE A 53 -11.62 -4.89 1.85
CA ILE A 53 -10.88 -5.87 1.04
C ILE A 53 -9.43 -5.42 0.93
N ASN A 54 -9.20 -4.14 0.58
CA ASN A 54 -7.86 -3.55 0.51
C ASN A 54 -7.12 -3.66 1.86
N LEU A 55 -7.80 -3.40 2.99
CA LEU A 55 -7.22 -3.54 4.32
C LEU A 55 -6.85 -4.99 4.65
N GLN A 56 -7.72 -5.96 4.31
CA GLN A 56 -7.43 -7.38 4.50
C GLN A 56 -6.18 -7.79 3.69
N SER A 57 -6.13 -7.44 2.40
CA SER A 57 -5.00 -7.71 1.53
C SER A 57 -3.73 -7.05 2.07
N ALA A 58 -3.79 -5.81 2.56
CA ALA A 58 -2.66 -5.12 3.15
C ALA A 58 -2.10 -5.81 4.41
N ILE A 59 -2.99 -6.34 5.28
CA ILE A 59 -2.57 -7.11 6.46
C ILE A 59 -1.88 -8.42 6.04
N LEU A 60 -2.42 -9.13 5.04
CA LEU A 60 -1.79 -10.35 4.52
C LEU A 60 -0.40 -10.07 3.94
N VAL A 61 -0.24 -8.96 3.22
CA VAL A 61 1.06 -8.53 2.68
C VAL A 61 2.02 -8.14 3.80
N ALA A 62 1.55 -7.44 4.84
CA ALA A 62 2.39 -7.04 5.97
C ALA A 62 2.87 -8.23 6.82
N LEU A 63 2.15 -9.36 6.82
CA LEU A 63 2.52 -10.60 7.51
C LEU A 63 3.32 -11.58 6.63
N ASN A 64 3.50 -11.29 5.34
CA ASN A 64 4.23 -12.17 4.44
C ASN A 64 5.74 -11.91 4.54
N GLU A 65 6.50 -12.97 4.76
CA GLU A 65 7.98 -12.94 4.81
C GLU A 65 8.60 -12.41 3.50
N GLU A 66 7.97 -12.65 2.35
CA GLU A 66 8.45 -12.16 1.04
C GLU A 66 8.33 -10.63 0.88
N SER A 67 7.55 -9.98 1.75
CA SER A 67 7.38 -8.52 1.77
C SER A 67 8.50 -7.80 2.52
N ARG A 68 9.35 -8.53 3.25
CA ARG A 68 10.52 -7.95 3.92
C ARG A 68 11.51 -7.41 2.90
N ASP A 69 12.18 -6.31 3.25
CA ASP A 69 13.20 -5.65 2.42
C ASP A 69 12.72 -5.21 1.02
N LYS A 70 11.40 -5.11 0.80
CA LYS A 70 10.81 -4.60 -0.45
C LYS A 70 10.59 -3.09 -0.46
N GLY A 71 11.03 -2.39 0.58
CA GLY A 71 10.69 -0.99 0.81
C GLY A 71 9.25 -0.82 1.27
N VAL A 72 8.69 0.37 1.08
CA VAL A 72 7.28 0.63 1.34
C VAL A 72 6.42 0.09 0.19
N LEU A 73 5.38 -0.66 0.54
CA LEU A 73 4.44 -1.25 -0.41
C LEU A 73 3.10 -0.51 -0.39
N VAL A 74 2.43 -0.45 -1.52
CA VAL A 74 1.07 0.04 -1.66
C VAL A 74 0.18 -1.10 -2.11
N VAL A 75 -0.90 -1.35 -1.37
CA VAL A 75 -1.89 -2.40 -1.68
C VAL A 75 -3.25 -1.77 -1.92
N MET A 76 -3.74 -1.90 -3.14
CA MET A 76 -5.02 -1.37 -3.61
C MET A 76 -5.55 -2.31 -4.70
N ASN A 77 -6.85 -2.63 -4.69
CA ASN A 77 -7.50 -3.39 -5.77
C ASN A 77 -6.83 -4.74 -6.07
N ASP A 78 -6.41 -5.47 -5.03
CA ASP A 78 -5.69 -6.74 -5.10
C ASP A 78 -4.33 -6.71 -5.83
N GLU A 79 -3.77 -5.51 -6.06
CA GLU A 79 -2.45 -5.32 -6.65
C GLU A 79 -1.43 -4.83 -5.60
N ILE A 80 -0.18 -5.28 -5.72
CA ILE A 80 0.94 -4.86 -4.87
C ILE A 80 1.91 -4.01 -5.69
N HIS A 81 2.09 -2.76 -5.26
CA HIS A 81 3.01 -1.81 -5.89
C HIS A 81 4.15 -1.44 -4.95
N ASN A 82 5.33 -1.19 -5.53
CA ASN A 82 6.41 -0.54 -4.80
C ASN A 82 6.19 0.98 -4.79
N ALA A 83 6.33 1.61 -3.63
CA ALA A 83 6.12 3.05 -3.42
C ALA A 83 6.93 3.94 -4.38
N LYS A 84 8.11 3.48 -4.83
CA LYS A 84 8.98 4.21 -5.75
C LYS A 84 8.40 4.40 -7.15
N PHE A 85 7.46 3.54 -7.56
CA PHE A 85 7.00 3.48 -8.94
C PHE A 85 5.48 3.56 -9.11
N VAL A 86 4.73 3.62 -8.01
CA VAL A 86 3.27 3.68 -8.03
C VAL A 86 2.79 5.10 -8.33
N THR A 87 1.80 5.23 -9.22
CA THR A 87 1.11 6.51 -9.44
C THR A 87 -0.39 6.33 -9.66
N LYS A 88 -1.20 7.30 -9.21
CA LYS A 88 -2.64 7.39 -9.40
C LYS A 88 -2.93 7.89 -10.82
N THR A 89 -3.43 7.00 -11.67
CA THR A 89 -3.67 7.29 -13.09
C THR A 89 -5.06 7.83 -13.40
N HIS A 90 -6.02 7.62 -12.50
CA HIS A 90 -7.45 7.95 -12.66
C HIS A 90 -8.07 8.48 -11.37
N THR A 91 -9.04 9.38 -11.50
CA THR A 91 -9.70 10.03 -10.36
C THR A 91 -10.79 9.19 -9.70
N THR A 92 -11.37 8.21 -10.39
CA THR A 92 -12.53 7.44 -9.90
C THR A 92 -12.41 5.93 -10.07
N ASN A 93 -11.41 5.45 -10.82
CA ASN A 93 -11.23 4.02 -11.06
C ASN A 93 -10.56 3.35 -9.85
N VAL A 94 -11.05 2.18 -9.45
CA VAL A 94 -10.47 1.40 -8.36
C VAL A 94 -9.08 0.87 -8.74
N ALA A 95 -8.88 0.52 -10.01
CA ALA A 95 -7.59 0.12 -10.58
C ALA A 95 -6.71 1.32 -11.00
N THR A 96 -6.76 2.42 -10.23
CA THR A 96 -6.07 3.67 -10.59
C THR A 96 -4.58 3.63 -10.35
N PHE A 97 -4.13 2.89 -9.34
CA PHE A 97 -2.71 2.79 -9.04
C PHE A 97 -2.05 1.90 -10.08
N GLN A 98 -1.07 2.44 -10.79
CA GLN A 98 -0.32 1.71 -11.80
C GLN A 98 1.18 1.95 -11.63
N THR A 99 1.97 0.99 -12.10
CA THR A 99 3.43 1.06 -12.13
C THR A 99 3.92 1.17 -13.59
N PRO A 100 3.92 2.38 -14.19
CA PRO A 100 4.06 2.54 -15.65
C PRO A 100 5.42 2.14 -16.23
N THR A 101 6.46 1.91 -15.42
CA THR A 101 7.83 1.66 -15.94
C THR A 101 8.42 0.30 -15.54
N PHE A 102 7.96 -0.34 -14.46
CA PHE A 102 8.58 -1.59 -13.93
C PHE A 102 7.61 -2.73 -13.64
N GLY A 103 6.31 -2.57 -13.90
CA GLY A 103 5.30 -3.61 -13.67
C GLY A 103 4.94 -3.81 -12.18
N LEU A 104 4.01 -4.73 -11.94
CA LEU A 104 3.53 -5.10 -10.61
C LEU A 104 4.58 -5.91 -9.84
N VAL A 105 4.60 -5.78 -8.51
CA VAL A 105 5.45 -6.64 -7.67
C VAL A 105 4.84 -8.04 -7.61
N ALA A 106 3.51 -8.13 -7.53
CA ALA A 106 2.68 -9.32 -7.69
C ALA A 106 1.24 -8.93 -8.00
#